data_AF-A0A7C5P5D4-F1
#
_entry.id   AF-A0A7C5P5D4-F1
#
_cell.length_a   1.000
_cell.length_b   1.000
_cell.length_c   1.000
_cell.angle_alpha   90.00
_cell.angle_beta   90.00
_cell.angle_gamma   90.00
#
_symmetry.space_group_name_H-M   'P 1'
#
loop_
_entity.id
_entity.type
_entity.pdbx_description
1 polymer ?
#
loop_
_entity_poly.entity_id
_entity_poly.type
_entity_poly.pdbx_seq_one_letter_code
_entity_poly.pdbx_strand_id
1 'polypeptide(L)'
;MEIAGINIIQVAEVIITLAATYIIAKAVSRALEKIFEKTPFPEQIERGIVKISKYVVYIIGFFVIVSFLGFDLSSVIVGLGAFSIAISFATSTIIQNLVSGILVQADKAFQIGDEIKVLNFEG
;
A
#
# COMPACT_ATOMS: atom_id res chain seq x y z
N MET A 1 -2.73 32.22 -22.55
CA MET A 1 -3.69 33.27 -22.16
C MET A 1 -3.64 33.30 -20.64
N GLU A 2 -2.89 34.25 -20.08
CA GLU A 2 -2.77 34.40 -18.62
C GLU A 2 -4.01 35.13 -18.11
N ILE A 3 -4.64 34.59 -17.09
CA ILE A 3 -5.67 35.29 -16.33
C ILE A 3 -5.14 35.32 -14.89
N ALA A 4 -4.84 36.52 -14.38
CA ALA A 4 -4.36 36.74 -13.01
C ALA A 4 -3.01 36.08 -12.62
N GLY A 5 -2.10 35.84 -13.57
CA GLY A 5 -0.75 35.29 -13.29
C GLY A 5 -0.72 33.78 -13.05
N ILE A 6 -1.85 33.08 -13.26
CA ILE A 6 -1.94 31.62 -13.23
C ILE A 6 -2.10 31.10 -14.66
N ASN A 7 -1.31 30.10 -15.03
CA ASN A 7 -1.36 29.49 -16.35
C ASN A 7 -2.63 28.63 -16.46
N ILE A 8 -3.45 28.83 -17.50
CA ILE A 8 -4.65 28.00 -17.77
C ILE A 8 -4.32 26.51 -17.82
N ILE A 9 -3.10 26.17 -18.27
CA ILE A 9 -2.59 24.81 -18.33
C ILE A 9 -2.47 24.20 -16.92
N GLN A 10 -1.90 24.94 -15.95
CA GLN A 10 -1.76 24.46 -14.57
C GLN A 10 -3.13 24.21 -13.92
N VAL A 11 -4.10 25.10 -14.17
CA VAL A 11 -5.47 24.90 -13.67
C VAL A 11 -6.08 23.62 -14.24
N ALA A 12 -5.90 23.37 -15.54
CA ALA A 12 -6.37 22.15 -16.18
C ALA A 12 -5.68 20.90 -15.61
N GLU A 13 -4.36 20.92 -15.43
CA GLU A 13 -3.58 19.82 -14.84
C GLU A 13 -4.07 19.46 -13.43
N VAL A 14 -4.32 20.47 -12.58
CA VAL A 14 -4.84 20.27 -11.23
C VAL A 14 -6.23 19.65 -11.27
N ILE A 15 -7.14 20.17 -12.10
CA ILE A 15 -8.51 19.63 -12.21
C ILE A 15 -8.51 18.19 -12.71
N ILE A 16 -7.73 17.90 -13.74
CA ILE A 16 -7.58 16.54 -14.31
C ILE A 16 -7.03 15.60 -13.25
N THR A 17 -6.02 16.03 -12.50
CA THR A 17 -5.38 15.21 -11.47
C THR A 17 -6.28 14.96 -10.28
N LEU A 18 -7.07 15.95 -9.85
CA LEU A 18 -8.09 15.77 -8.81
C LEU A 18 -9.16 14.77 -9.26
N ALA A 19 -9.65 14.90 -10.50
CA ALA A 19 -10.62 13.96 -11.07
C ALA A 19 -10.05 12.55 -11.16
N ALA A 20 -8.83 12.40 -11.69
CA ALA A 20 -8.14 11.11 -11.77
C ALA A 20 -7.92 10.50 -10.38
N THR A 21 -7.43 11.28 -9.41
CA THR A 21 -7.21 10.82 -8.03
C THR A 21 -8.50 10.33 -7.40
N TYR A 22 -9.61 11.06 -7.56
CA TYR A 22 -10.92 10.64 -7.05
C TYR A 22 -11.40 9.34 -7.71
N ILE A 23 -11.25 9.22 -9.03
CA ILE A 23 -11.64 8.01 -9.79
C ILE A 23 -10.81 6.81 -9.32
N ILE A 24 -9.49 6.96 -9.22
CA ILE A 24 -8.57 5.91 -8.78
C ILE A 24 -8.89 5.51 -7.34
N ALA A 25 -9.06 6.47 -6.43
CA ALA A 25 -9.39 6.19 -5.04
C ALA A 25 -10.70 5.38 -4.93
N LYS A 26 -11.72 5.76 -5.71
CA LYS A 26 -13.00 5.04 -5.78
C LYS A 26 -12.86 3.64 -6.40
N ALA A 27 -12.04 3.50 -7.44
CA ALA A 27 -11.78 2.22 -8.08
C ALA A 27 -11.06 1.26 -7.14
N VAL A 28 -10.03 1.73 -6.43
CA VAL A 28 -9.29 0.97 -5.42
C VAL A 28 -10.19 0.54 -4.28
N SER A 29 -10.98 1.46 -3.70
CA SER A 29 -11.91 1.12 -2.62
C SER A 29 -12.90 0.03 -3.05
N ARG A 30 -13.52 0.17 -4.24
CA ARG A 30 -14.45 -0.84 -4.76
C ARG A 30 -13.80 -2.18 -5.04
N ALA A 31 -12.56 -2.18 -5.55
CA ALA A 31 -11.82 -3.41 -5.78
C ALA A 31 -11.55 -4.15 -4.47
N LEU A 32 -11.15 -3.42 -3.43
CA LEU A 32 -10.91 -3.97 -2.10
C LEU A 32 -12.21 -4.48 -1.45
N GLU A 33 -13.28 -3.69 -1.47
CA GLU A 33 -14.60 -4.11 -0.98
C GLU A 33 -15.06 -5.41 -1.65
N LYS A 34 -14.91 -5.53 -2.98
CA LYS A 34 -15.27 -6.74 -3.73
C LYS A 34 -14.38 -7.95 -3.41
N ILE A 35 -13.13 -7.74 -3.00
CA ILE A 35 -12.25 -8.80 -2.50
C ILE A 35 -12.75 -9.24 -1.12
N PHE A 36 -13.06 -8.29 -0.25
CA PHE A 36 -13.50 -8.55 1.11
C PHE A 36 -14.86 -9.26 1.17
N GLU A 37 -15.79 -8.96 0.27
CA GLU A 37 -17.07 -9.69 0.12
C GLU A 37 -16.89 -11.22 -0.04
N LYS A 38 -15.75 -11.66 -0.57
CA LYS A 38 -15.47 -13.09 -0.84
C LYS A 38 -14.65 -13.76 0.26
N THR A 39 -14.29 -13.04 1.32
CA THR A 39 -13.37 -13.50 2.36
C THR A 39 -13.91 -13.20 3.74
N PRO A 40 -13.83 -14.13 4.71
CA PRO A 40 -14.33 -13.92 6.06
C PRO A 40 -13.37 -13.07 6.90
N PHE A 41 -13.15 -11.81 6.52
CA PHE A 41 -12.39 -10.87 7.35
C PHE A 41 -13.30 -10.18 8.38
N PRO A 42 -12.77 -9.86 9.58
CA PRO A 42 -13.46 -8.97 10.50
C PRO A 42 -13.71 -7.60 9.87
N GLU A 43 -14.92 -7.06 10.05
CA GLU A 43 -15.37 -5.78 9.48
C GLU A 43 -14.43 -4.61 9.81
N GLN A 44 -13.82 -4.61 10.99
CA GLN A 44 -12.88 -3.56 11.40
C GLN A 44 -11.59 -3.58 10.56
N ILE A 45 -11.11 -4.78 10.18
CA ILE A 45 -9.89 -4.95 9.37
C ILE A 45 -10.18 -4.52 7.93
N GLU A 46 -11.31 -4.94 7.37
CA GLU A 46 -11.76 -4.51 6.04
C GLU A 46 -11.82 -2.98 5.94
N ARG A 47 -12.57 -2.34 6.85
CA ARG A 47 -12.71 -0.88 6.86
C ARG A 47 -11.37 -0.18 7.04
N GLY A 48 -10.49 -0.74 7.87
CA GLY A 48 -9.13 -0.24 8.05
C GLY A 48 -8.34 -0.25 6.74
N ILE A 49 -8.30 -1.39 6.05
CA ILE A 49 -7.54 -1.54 4.81
C ILE A 49 -8.09 -0.65 3.69
N VAL A 50 -9.42 -0.60 3.51
CA VAL A 50 -10.05 0.27 2.50
C VAL A 50 -9.73 1.74 2.77
N LYS A 51 -9.81 2.17 4.03
CA LYS A 51 -9.55 3.56 4.43
C LYS A 51 -8.07 3.94 4.24
N ILE A 52 -7.14 3.09 4.68
CA ILE A 52 -5.70 3.30 4.51
C ILE A 52 -5.35 3.42 3.02
N SER A 53 -5.86 2.48 2.21
CA SER A 53 -5.61 2.48 0.76
C SER A 53 -6.11 3.77 0.09
N LYS A 54 -7.29 4.25 0.50
CA LYS A 54 -7.84 5.51 0.00
C LYS A 54 -6.97 6.72 0.37
N TYR A 55 -6.46 6.77 1.59
CA TYR A 55 -5.54 7.84 2.02
C TYR A 55 -4.22 7.82 1.25
N VAL A 56 -3.66 6.64 1.00
CA VAL A 56 -2.43 6.52 0.18
C VAL A 56 -2.65 7.11 -1.20
N VAL A 57 -3.77 6.79 -1.86
CA VAL A 57 -4.09 7.36 -3.19
C VAL A 57 -4.21 8.89 -3.12
N TYR A 58 -4.87 9.45 -2.11
CA TYR A 58 -4.98 10.90 -1.96
C TYR A 58 -3.64 11.58 -1.68
N ILE A 59 -2.77 10.97 -0.87
CA ILE A 59 -1.43 11.48 -0.60
C ILE A 59 -0.61 11.53 -1.89
N ILE A 60 -0.68 10.48 -2.71
CA ILE A 60 0.00 10.46 -4.01
C ILE A 60 -0.56 11.56 -4.92
N GLY A 61 -1.89 11.66 -5.06
CA GLY A 61 -2.52 12.70 -5.87
C GLY A 61 -2.17 14.12 -5.41
N PHE A 62 -2.06 14.34 -4.10
CA PHE A 62 -1.60 15.59 -3.52
C PHE A 62 -0.17 15.93 -3.97
N PHE A 63 0.78 14.99 -3.87
CA PHE A 63 2.14 15.23 -4.33
C PHE A 63 2.20 15.51 -5.84
N VAL A 64 1.41 14.80 -6.66
CA VAL A 64 1.36 15.08 -8.10
C VAL A 64 0.91 16.52 -8.37
N ILE A 65 -0.13 16.99 -7.68
CA ILE A 65 -0.60 18.39 -7.77
C ILE A 65 0.49 19.37 -7.36
N VAL A 66 1.17 19.11 -6.25
CA VAL A 66 2.29 19.94 -5.77
C VAL A 66 3.42 20.02 -6.81
N SER A 67 3.67 18.95 -7.57
CA SER A 67 4.67 18.97 -8.65
C SER A 67 4.29 19.91 -9.79
N PHE A 68 3.00 20.01 -10.17
CA PHE A 68 2.54 20.94 -11.22
C PHE A 68 2.62 22.40 -10.80
N LEU A 69 2.59 22.67 -9.49
CA LEU A 69 2.84 23.99 -8.94
C LEU A 69 4.34 24.38 -8.97
N GLY A 70 5.21 23.50 -9.47
CA GLY A 70 6.64 23.77 -9.66
C GLY A 70 7.50 23.49 -8.43
N PHE A 71 6.96 22.82 -7.41
CA PHE A 71 7.76 22.40 -6.25
C PHE A 71 8.59 21.17 -6.58
N ASP A 72 9.88 21.21 -6.21
CA ASP A 72 10.76 20.05 -6.31
C ASP A 72 10.44 19.05 -5.18
N LEU A 73 10.01 17.86 -5.57
CA LEU A 73 9.67 16.76 -4.67
C LEU A 73 10.84 15.80 -4.44
N SER A 74 12.01 16.03 -5.04
CA SER A 74 13.15 15.11 -4.97
C SER A 74 13.53 14.76 -3.52
N SER A 75 13.63 15.76 -2.64
CA SER A 75 13.91 15.54 -1.21
C SER A 75 12.84 14.73 -0.49
N VAL A 76 11.56 14.96 -0.83
CA VAL A 76 10.44 14.20 -0.26
C VAL A 76 10.47 12.77 -0.75
N ILE A 77 10.71 12.54 -2.03
CA ILE A 77 10.81 11.20 -2.63
C ILE A 77 11.97 10.43 -2.00
N VAL A 78 13.13 11.06 -1.80
CA VAL A 78 14.27 10.45 -1.11
C VAL A 78 13.90 10.08 0.33
N GLY A 79 13.26 10.99 1.07
CA GLY A 79 12.81 10.74 2.44
C GLY A 79 11.78 9.61 2.54
N LEU A 80 10.80 9.58 1.64
CA LEU A 80 9.80 8.52 1.54
C LEU A 80 10.44 7.18 1.17
N GLY A 81 11.43 7.18 0.27
CA GLY A 81 12.19 5.99 -0.09
C GLY A 81 12.92 5.39 1.12
N ALA A 82 13.64 6.22 1.88
CA ALA A 82 14.29 5.81 3.12
C ALA A 82 13.28 5.31 4.17
N PHE A 83 12.13 5.97 4.30
CA PHE A 83 11.06 5.57 5.20
C PHE A 83 10.43 4.22 4.80
N SER A 84 10.17 3.99 3.51
CA SER A 84 9.69 2.70 3.01
C SER A 84 10.66 1.57 3.34
N ILE A 85 11.97 1.80 3.17
CA ILE A 85 13.01 0.83 3.55
C ILE A 85 12.93 0.54 5.06
N ALA A 86 12.81 1.56 5.91
CA ALA A 86 12.67 1.38 7.35
C ALA A 86 11.44 0.54 7.73
N ILE A 87 10.29 0.78 7.09
CA ILE A 87 9.08 -0.04 7.30
C ILE A 87 9.31 -1.49 6.87
N SER A 88 9.97 -1.72 5.73
CA SER A 88 10.30 -3.07 5.25
C SER A 88 11.19 -3.82 6.24
N PHE A 89 12.19 -3.14 6.82
CA PHE A 89 13.01 -3.72 7.88
C PHE A 89 12.22 -3.99 9.15
N ALA A 90 11.35 -3.07 9.58
CA ALA A 90 10.49 -3.26 10.76
C ALA A 90 9.54 -4.45 10.59
N THR A 91 9.09 -4.73 9.37
CA THR A 91 8.17 -5.82 9.04
C THR A 91 8.89 -7.11 8.63
N SER A 92 10.23 -7.11 8.61
CA SER A 92 11.03 -8.22 8.06
C SER A 92 10.76 -9.56 8.74
N THR A 93 10.56 -9.58 10.06
CA THR A 93 10.21 -10.81 10.82
C THR A 93 8.90 -11.45 10.34
N ILE A 94 7.89 -10.63 10.02
CA ILE A 94 6.61 -11.13 9.52
C ILE A 94 6.80 -11.80 8.16
N ILE A 95 7.57 -11.18 7.27
CA ILE A 95 7.90 -11.73 5.95
C ILE A 95 8.69 -13.04 6.09
N GLN A 96 9.69 -13.08 6.98
CA GLN A 96 10.50 -14.28 7.22
C GLN A 96 9.65 -15.46 7.71
N ASN A 97 8.72 -15.22 8.63
CA ASN A 97 7.82 -16.25 9.15
C ASN A 97 6.86 -16.75 8.06
N LEU A 98 6.34 -15.86 7.22
CA LEU A 98 5.47 -16.22 6.10
C LEU A 98 6.20 -17.11 5.09
N VAL A 99 7.42 -16.71 4.67
CA VAL A 99 8.23 -17.47 3.72
C VAL A 99 8.60 -18.83 4.30
N SER A 100 9.01 -18.87 5.57
CA SER A 100 9.30 -20.14 6.28
C SER A 100 8.09 -21.08 6.27
N GLY A 101 6.89 -20.55 6.53
CA GLY A 101 5.66 -21.34 6.50
C GLY A 101 5.34 -21.92 5.11
N ILE A 102 5.50 -21.12 4.05
CA ILE A 102 5.31 -21.58 2.66
C ILE A 102 6.34 -22.65 2.30
N LEU A 103 7.60 -22.44 2.67
CA LEU A 103 8.69 -23.38 2.36
C LEU A 103 8.48 -24.73 3.05
N VAL A 104 8.14 -24.71 4.33
CA VAL A 104 7.80 -25.94 5.09
C VAL A 104 6.67 -26.72 4.41
N GLN A 105 5.63 -26.02 3.94
CA GLN A 105 4.51 -26.66 3.24
C GLN A 105 4.92 -27.19 1.86
N ALA A 106 5.72 -26.43 1.11
CA ALA A 106 6.16 -26.80 -0.23
C ALA A 106 7.10 -28.02 -0.21
N ASP A 107 8.07 -28.03 0.70
CA ASP A 107 9.05 -29.10 0.84
C ASP A 107 8.47 -30.36 1.52
N LYS A 108 7.23 -30.28 2.03
CA LYS A 108 6.60 -31.31 2.86
C LYS A 108 7.57 -31.80 3.94
N ALA A 109 8.25 -30.86 4.60
CA ALA A 109 9.34 -31.16 5.52
C ALA A 109 8.95 -32.16 6.62
N PHE A 110 7.65 -32.20 6.96
CA PHE A 110 7.01 -33.17 7.84
C PHE A 110 5.52 -33.29 7.46
N GLN A 111 4.92 -34.44 7.73
CA GLN A 111 3.52 -34.74 7.50
C GLN A 111 2.71 -34.72 8.80
N ILE A 112 1.38 -34.66 8.67
CA ILE A 112 0.48 -34.73 9.81
C ILE A 112 0.64 -36.12 10.46
N GLY A 113 1.09 -36.14 11.71
CA GLY A 113 1.36 -37.37 12.48
C GLY A 113 2.84 -37.69 12.66
N ASP A 114 3.74 -36.93 12.02
CA ASP A 114 5.18 -37.05 12.27
C ASP A 114 5.52 -36.39 13.63
N GLU A 115 6.27 -37.11 14.45
CA GLU A 115 6.89 -36.54 15.66
C GLU A 115 8.09 -35.69 15.24
N ILE A 116 8.09 -34.41 15.64
CA ILE A 116 9.09 -33.43 15.25
C ILE A 116 9.72 -32.78 16.47
N LYS A 117 11.03 -32.51 16.36
CA LYS A 117 11.79 -31.79 17.37
C LYS A 117 12.12 -30.38 16.91
N VAL A 118 11.64 -29.38 17.63
CA VAL A 118 11.97 -27.97 17.40
C VAL A 118 12.62 -27.41 18.65
N LEU A 119 13.90 -27.05 18.55
CA LEU A 119 14.71 -26.60 19.69
C LEU A 119 14.71 -27.65 20.82
N ASN A 120 14.07 -27.33 21.96
CA ASN A 120 13.99 -28.20 23.14
C ASN A 120 12.59 -28.84 23.30
N PHE A 121 11.71 -28.71 22.31
CA PHE A 121 10.37 -29.28 22.31
C PHE A 121 10.32 -30.45 21.32
N GLU A 122 9.71 -31.56 21.73
CA GLU A 122 9.53 -32.81 20.96
C GLU A 122 8.05 -33.21 21.04
N GLY A 123 7.47 -33.64 19.92
CA GLY A 123 6.10 -34.16 19.84
C GLY A 123 5.51 -34.18 18.43
#